data_AF-A0A5M8STC2-F1
#
_entry.id   AF-A0A5M8STC2-F1
#
_cell.length_a   1.000
_cell.length_b   1.000
_cell.length_c   1.000
_cell.angle_alpha   90.00
_cell.angle_beta   90.00
_cell.angle_gamma   90.00
#
_symmetry.space_group_name_H-M   'P 1'
#
loop_
_entity.id
_entity.type
_entity.pdbx_description
1 polymer ?
#
loop_
_entity_poly.entity_id
_entity_poly.type
_entity_poly.pdbx_seq_one_letter_code
_entity_poly.pdbx_strand_id
1 'polypeptide(L)'
;MKLSDYVLSFVADLGVKHVFLVVGGGAMHLNNSLASEERLIPVCNLHEQASAIAAENYSKATNHLGVCLVTTGPGATNAITGVAGAWLDSTPTLYISGQVKRPDRAFDQNNRPLGVRQVGVQEVDIVSLVSPITKYAVTVLEPNDIRYHLEKAHYLAVSGRPGPVWIDIPLDVQATPIEDPATLKAFDPNELSTPSDMELSSAKLDAQAAEILKAINTSERPMLLIGNGVRLSRAENELQALLRVLDIPAEVTWLAIDLMADDDPLFVGRPGTIAQRGANFAIQNCDFMLSIGARLDRVVTGYSPEGFARAARKAMVDIDPAELRKMGPTIHFPVCADAGEFIRAMLAQASQIVKKDRIEWKRRCADWRARYPLVLPEHRSPEKRVSVYNFADVMSDILEEGDFCISGSSGTGIEVFLLAFRTKNRQRIFHTTALGAMGFGLPAAIGAGIVGADQSGRNIVCVDGDGGFQFNIQELETVRRLQLPVKFFVLNNEGYGSIRASQTTFFGECRIGCDSATGQTLPDVRRVAEAYGIATDVIQDQRNLESDIRRVLATPGPIVCDVHVELDEIRQPRLSSMQRPDGSFVSKPLEDLWPFLDREEFRANMLIPIIEE
;
A
#
# COMPACT_ATOMS: atom_id res chain seq x y z
N MET A 1 -12.00 -36.43 -8.30
CA MET A 1 -12.62 -35.10 -8.11
C MET A 1 -12.47 -34.27 -9.38
N LYS A 2 -13.25 -33.22 -9.63
CA LYS A 2 -13.01 -32.34 -10.81
C LYS A 2 -11.79 -31.44 -10.54
N LEU A 3 -11.04 -31.07 -11.57
CA LEU A 3 -9.83 -30.23 -11.43
C LEU A 3 -10.12 -28.91 -10.72
N SER A 4 -11.22 -28.26 -11.06
CA SER A 4 -11.63 -27.04 -10.35
C SER A 4 -11.94 -27.28 -8.87
N ASP A 5 -12.48 -28.43 -8.46
CA ASP A 5 -12.65 -28.75 -7.03
C ASP A 5 -11.28 -28.82 -6.32
N TYR A 6 -10.27 -29.39 -6.99
CA TYR A 6 -8.90 -29.47 -6.47
C TYR A 6 -8.28 -28.07 -6.28
N VAL A 7 -8.47 -27.17 -7.26
CA VAL A 7 -7.99 -25.78 -7.19
C VAL A 7 -8.55 -25.07 -5.96
N LEU A 8 -9.86 -25.17 -5.71
CA LEU A 8 -10.50 -24.48 -4.59
C LEU A 8 -10.20 -25.14 -3.24
N SER A 9 -10.09 -26.48 -3.19
CA SER A 9 -9.59 -27.17 -1.99
C SER A 9 -8.17 -26.72 -1.65
N PHE A 10 -7.28 -26.63 -2.64
CA PHE A 10 -5.91 -26.15 -2.43
C PHE A 10 -5.89 -24.74 -1.84
N VAL A 11 -6.71 -23.82 -2.37
CA VAL A 11 -6.85 -22.46 -1.83
C VAL A 11 -7.31 -22.49 -0.37
N ALA A 12 -8.30 -23.33 -0.04
CA ALA A 12 -8.77 -23.52 1.34
C ALA A 12 -7.69 -24.13 2.26
N ASP A 13 -6.90 -25.09 1.76
CA ASP A 13 -5.81 -25.75 2.48
C ASP A 13 -4.66 -24.79 2.82
N LEU A 14 -4.49 -23.72 2.03
CA LEU A 14 -3.59 -22.61 2.36
C LEU A 14 -4.11 -21.72 3.50
N GLY A 15 -5.32 -21.94 4.00
CA GLY A 15 -5.92 -21.12 5.07
C GLY A 15 -6.59 -19.83 4.59
N VAL A 16 -6.80 -19.68 3.28
CA VAL A 16 -7.62 -18.58 2.74
C VAL A 16 -9.08 -18.81 3.14
N LYS A 17 -9.77 -17.74 3.58
CA LYS A 17 -11.19 -17.77 3.97
C LYS A 17 -12.09 -17.07 2.95
N HIS A 18 -11.64 -15.98 2.33
CA HIS A 18 -12.46 -15.17 1.41
C HIS A 18 -11.85 -15.15 0.01
N VAL A 19 -12.69 -15.32 -1.01
CA VAL A 19 -12.30 -15.23 -2.43
C VAL A 19 -13.15 -14.15 -3.10
N PHE A 20 -12.50 -13.12 -3.64
CA PHE A 20 -13.16 -11.98 -4.28
C PHE A 20 -13.38 -12.26 -5.76
N LEU A 21 -14.58 -12.05 -6.28
CA LEU A 21 -14.91 -12.51 -7.62
C LEU A 21 -15.97 -11.72 -8.36
N VAL A 22 -15.91 -11.82 -9.68
CA VAL A 22 -17.06 -11.65 -10.59
C VAL A 22 -17.20 -12.95 -11.37
N VAL A 23 -18.40 -13.53 -11.36
CA VAL A 23 -18.67 -14.80 -12.05
C VAL A 23 -18.76 -14.62 -13.57
N GLY A 24 -18.44 -15.67 -14.32
CA GLY A 24 -18.56 -15.65 -15.78
C GLY A 24 -18.35 -17.02 -16.43
N GLY A 25 -18.76 -17.12 -17.70
CA GLY A 25 -18.81 -18.39 -18.44
C GLY A 25 -17.44 -19.06 -18.62
N GLY A 26 -16.38 -18.27 -18.81
CA GLY A 26 -15.01 -18.79 -18.94
C GLY A 26 -14.50 -19.46 -17.66
N ALA A 27 -15.07 -19.13 -16.50
CA ALA A 27 -14.70 -19.69 -15.19
C ALA A 27 -15.85 -20.51 -14.55
N MET A 28 -16.85 -20.95 -15.31
CA MET A 28 -18.08 -21.53 -14.72
C MET A 28 -17.81 -22.74 -13.82
N HIS A 29 -16.84 -23.58 -14.15
CA HIS A 29 -16.49 -24.74 -13.32
C HIS A 29 -15.77 -24.32 -12.03
N LEU A 30 -14.93 -23.28 -12.08
CA LEU A 30 -14.33 -22.66 -10.89
C LEU A 30 -15.40 -22.03 -10.00
N ASN A 31 -16.35 -21.29 -10.58
CA ASN A 31 -17.47 -20.67 -9.84
C ASN A 31 -18.31 -21.72 -9.10
N ASN A 32 -18.65 -22.83 -9.77
CA ASN A 32 -19.37 -23.93 -9.16
C ASN A 32 -18.60 -24.57 -8.00
N SER A 33 -17.29 -24.74 -8.18
CA SER A 33 -16.43 -25.40 -7.19
C SER A 33 -16.23 -24.50 -5.96
N LEU A 34 -16.06 -23.19 -6.17
CA LEU A 34 -16.01 -22.21 -5.09
C LEU A 34 -17.32 -22.20 -4.29
N ALA A 35 -18.47 -22.29 -4.96
CA ALA A 35 -19.77 -22.39 -4.29
C ALA A 35 -19.98 -23.71 -3.51
N SER A 36 -19.18 -24.74 -3.78
CA SER A 36 -19.29 -26.06 -3.13
C SER A 36 -18.25 -26.29 -2.03
N GLU A 37 -17.22 -25.45 -1.94
CA GLU A 37 -16.16 -25.53 -0.92
C GLU A 37 -16.54 -24.69 0.29
N GLU A 38 -17.16 -25.32 1.29
CA GLU A 38 -17.74 -24.66 2.47
C GLU A 38 -16.71 -23.90 3.35
N ARG A 39 -15.41 -24.19 3.20
CA ARG A 39 -14.34 -23.47 3.90
C ARG A 39 -14.07 -22.09 3.31
N LEU A 40 -14.52 -21.82 2.08
CA LEU A 40 -14.34 -20.57 1.38
C LEU A 40 -15.63 -19.76 1.32
N ILE A 41 -15.50 -18.45 1.48
CA ILE A 41 -16.60 -17.48 1.41
C ILE A 41 -16.44 -16.66 0.13
N PRO A 42 -17.34 -16.81 -0.86
CA PRO A 42 -17.33 -16.00 -2.05
C PRO A 42 -17.74 -14.56 -1.73
N VAL A 43 -16.90 -13.59 -2.12
CA VAL A 43 -17.20 -12.15 -2.05
C VAL A 43 -17.49 -11.67 -3.47
N CYS A 44 -18.75 -11.77 -3.88
CA CYS A 44 -19.19 -11.33 -5.20
C CYS A 44 -19.13 -9.80 -5.28
N ASN A 45 -18.16 -9.24 -5.99
CA ASN A 45 -18.11 -7.82 -6.34
C ASN A 45 -18.92 -7.56 -7.62
N LEU A 46 -19.12 -6.29 -7.98
CA LEU A 46 -19.77 -5.89 -9.23
C LEU A 46 -18.78 -5.58 -10.36
N HIS A 47 -17.49 -5.44 -10.06
CA HIS A 47 -16.44 -5.21 -11.06
C HIS A 47 -15.11 -5.88 -10.68
N GLU A 48 -14.39 -6.45 -11.65
CA GLU A 48 -13.18 -7.23 -11.37
C GLU A 48 -12.01 -6.37 -10.87
N GLN A 49 -11.97 -5.08 -11.22
CA GLN A 49 -11.04 -4.13 -10.60
C GLN A 49 -11.26 -4.07 -9.08
N ALA A 50 -12.52 -4.04 -8.64
CA ALA A 50 -12.84 -4.04 -7.22
C ALA A 50 -12.49 -5.38 -6.56
N SER A 51 -12.74 -6.51 -7.22
CA SER A 51 -12.32 -7.83 -6.74
C SER A 51 -10.81 -7.90 -6.50
N ALA A 52 -10.02 -7.39 -7.45
CA ALA A 52 -8.56 -7.37 -7.36
C ALA A 52 -8.05 -6.49 -6.20
N ILE A 53 -8.57 -5.26 -6.08
CA ILE A 53 -8.18 -4.32 -5.01
C ILE A 53 -8.64 -4.82 -3.63
N ALA A 54 -9.83 -5.43 -3.54
CA ALA A 54 -10.33 -6.02 -2.31
C ALA A 54 -9.48 -7.23 -1.87
N ALA A 55 -9.08 -8.10 -2.80
CA ALA A 55 -8.17 -9.21 -2.53
C ALA A 55 -6.80 -8.73 -2.03
N GLU A 56 -6.25 -7.68 -2.63
CA GLU A 56 -5.00 -7.04 -2.19
C GLU A 56 -5.12 -6.51 -0.75
N ASN A 57 -6.20 -5.78 -0.44
CA ASN A 57 -6.34 -5.19 0.90
C ASN A 57 -6.77 -6.20 1.97
N TYR A 58 -7.45 -7.27 1.59
CA TYR A 58 -7.63 -8.44 2.45
C TYR A 58 -6.30 -9.11 2.78
N SER A 59 -5.41 -9.26 1.78
CA SER A 59 -4.05 -9.76 1.97
C SER A 59 -3.26 -8.87 2.94
N LYS A 60 -3.26 -7.55 2.73
CA LYS A 60 -2.64 -6.57 3.65
C LYS A 60 -3.22 -6.67 5.06
N ALA A 61 -4.54 -6.81 5.21
CA ALA A 61 -5.20 -6.84 6.52
C ALA A 61 -4.88 -8.10 7.32
N THR A 62 -4.89 -9.26 6.66
CA THR A 62 -4.58 -10.57 7.26
C THR A 62 -3.08 -10.87 7.33
N ASN A 63 -2.26 -10.11 6.59
CA ASN A 63 -0.87 -10.44 6.32
C ASN A 63 -0.75 -11.89 5.80
N HIS A 64 -1.64 -12.27 4.87
CA HIS A 64 -1.77 -13.60 4.28
C HIS A 64 -2.08 -13.47 2.78
N LEU A 65 -2.13 -14.59 2.05
CA LEU A 65 -2.50 -14.62 0.63
C LEU A 65 -3.93 -14.08 0.41
N GLY A 66 -4.07 -13.09 -0.48
CA GLY A 66 -5.37 -12.66 -1.02
C GLY A 66 -5.70 -13.38 -2.33
N VAL A 67 -6.98 -13.70 -2.58
CA VAL A 67 -7.37 -14.47 -3.77
C VAL A 67 -8.47 -13.76 -4.55
N CYS A 68 -8.24 -13.59 -5.85
CA CYS A 68 -9.19 -13.02 -6.81
C CYS A 68 -9.51 -14.06 -7.90
N LEU A 69 -10.80 -14.29 -8.16
CA LEU A 69 -11.29 -15.22 -9.17
C LEU A 69 -12.09 -14.46 -10.24
N VAL A 70 -11.67 -14.56 -11.50
CA VAL A 70 -12.30 -13.85 -12.63
C VAL A 70 -12.53 -14.76 -13.84
N THR A 71 -13.39 -14.34 -14.76
CA THR A 71 -13.60 -15.04 -16.03
C THR A 71 -12.55 -14.64 -17.09
N THR A 72 -12.62 -15.27 -18.26
CA THR A 72 -11.81 -14.92 -19.44
C THR A 72 -12.10 -13.50 -19.95
N GLY A 73 -11.23 -13.00 -20.84
CA GLY A 73 -11.49 -11.78 -21.61
C GLY A 73 -11.65 -10.54 -20.76
N PRO A 74 -12.81 -9.86 -20.82
CA PRO A 74 -13.03 -8.61 -20.12
C PRO A 74 -12.84 -8.75 -18.61
N GLY A 75 -13.25 -9.89 -18.01
CA GLY A 75 -13.11 -10.08 -16.57
C GLY A 75 -11.65 -10.12 -16.13
N ALA A 76 -10.81 -10.83 -16.88
CA ALA A 76 -9.38 -10.85 -16.67
C ALA A 76 -8.73 -9.46 -16.90
N THR A 77 -9.08 -8.76 -17.98
CA THR A 77 -8.48 -7.45 -18.29
C THR A 77 -8.91 -6.35 -17.32
N ASN A 78 -10.12 -6.41 -16.78
CA ASN A 78 -10.62 -5.45 -15.78
C ASN A 78 -9.88 -5.55 -14.44
N ALA A 79 -9.32 -6.71 -14.11
CA ALA A 79 -8.58 -6.92 -12.86
C ALA A 79 -7.15 -6.31 -12.88
N ILE A 80 -6.60 -6.02 -14.06
CA ILE A 80 -5.17 -5.69 -14.25
C ILE A 80 -4.71 -4.49 -13.40
N THR A 81 -5.53 -3.47 -13.20
CA THR A 81 -5.16 -2.33 -12.34
C THR A 81 -4.90 -2.76 -10.89
N GLY A 82 -5.70 -3.67 -10.35
CA GLY A 82 -5.47 -4.21 -9.00
C GLY A 82 -4.25 -5.14 -8.94
N VAL A 83 -3.97 -5.90 -10.01
CA VAL A 83 -2.72 -6.69 -10.14
C VAL A 83 -1.50 -5.77 -10.08
N ALA A 84 -1.52 -4.66 -10.81
CA ALA A 84 -0.44 -3.68 -10.80
C ALA A 84 -0.26 -3.02 -9.43
N GLY A 85 -1.35 -2.74 -8.71
CA GLY A 85 -1.31 -2.27 -7.32
C GLY A 85 -0.60 -3.26 -6.40
N ALA A 86 -1.05 -4.52 -6.39
CA ALA A 86 -0.44 -5.59 -5.61
C ALA A 86 1.05 -5.81 -5.94
N TRP A 87 1.44 -5.70 -7.21
CA TRP A 87 2.85 -5.78 -7.64
C TRP A 87 3.70 -4.67 -7.03
N LEU A 88 3.26 -3.41 -7.18
CA LEU A 88 4.02 -2.26 -6.73
C LEU A 88 4.16 -2.21 -5.19
N ASP A 89 3.13 -2.65 -4.48
CA ASP A 89 3.12 -2.71 -3.01
C ASP A 89 3.65 -4.02 -2.42
N SER A 90 4.09 -4.95 -3.27
CA SER A 90 4.65 -6.25 -2.85
C SER A 90 3.67 -7.08 -2.01
N THR A 91 2.42 -7.15 -2.48
CA THR A 91 1.32 -7.83 -1.77
C THR A 91 1.14 -9.25 -2.32
N PRO A 92 1.16 -10.30 -1.47
CA PRO A 92 0.97 -11.67 -1.92
C PRO A 92 -0.49 -11.91 -2.32
N THR A 93 -0.73 -12.05 -3.62
CA THR A 93 -2.08 -12.30 -4.16
C THR A 93 -2.06 -13.36 -5.26
N LEU A 94 -3.02 -14.29 -5.20
CA LEU A 94 -3.26 -15.28 -6.24
C LEU A 94 -4.47 -14.87 -7.08
N TYR A 95 -4.24 -14.63 -8.36
CA TYR A 95 -5.29 -14.42 -9.35
C TYR A 95 -5.54 -15.73 -10.08
N ILE A 96 -6.81 -16.13 -10.12
CA ILE A 96 -7.28 -17.30 -10.84
C ILE A 96 -8.22 -16.81 -11.94
N SER A 97 -7.94 -17.14 -13.20
CA SER A 97 -8.84 -16.83 -14.30
C SER A 97 -9.31 -18.07 -15.04
N GLY A 98 -10.54 -18.00 -15.53
CA GLY A 98 -10.99 -18.89 -16.58
C GLY A 98 -10.48 -18.48 -17.96
N GLN A 99 -10.40 -19.43 -18.88
CA GLN A 99 -10.05 -19.20 -20.29
C GLN A 99 -11.00 -19.96 -21.21
N VAL A 100 -11.06 -19.57 -22.50
CA VAL A 100 -11.73 -20.37 -23.53
C VAL A 100 -11.16 -21.80 -23.59
N LYS A 101 -11.90 -22.74 -24.18
CA LYS A 101 -11.45 -24.14 -24.27
C LYS A 101 -10.18 -24.22 -25.11
N ARG A 102 -9.31 -25.20 -24.82
CA ARG A 102 -8.05 -25.38 -25.57
C ARG A 102 -8.21 -25.37 -27.10
N PRO A 103 -9.20 -26.05 -27.72
CA PRO A 103 -9.40 -26.01 -29.18
C PRO A 103 -9.86 -24.65 -29.74
N ASP A 104 -10.43 -23.80 -28.89
CA ASP A 104 -10.95 -22.49 -29.26
C ASP A 104 -9.90 -21.39 -29.05
N ARG A 105 -8.65 -21.73 -28.73
CA ARG A 105 -7.58 -20.74 -28.48
C ARG A 105 -6.93 -20.27 -29.78
N ALA A 106 -6.50 -19.02 -29.81
CA ALA A 106 -5.58 -18.41 -30.76
C ALA A 106 -4.13 -18.90 -30.62
N PHE A 107 -3.93 -20.05 -29.96
CA PHE A 107 -2.66 -20.69 -29.69
C PHE A 107 -2.73 -22.17 -30.09
N ASP A 108 -1.62 -22.71 -30.60
CA ASP A 108 -1.52 -24.14 -30.90
C ASP A 108 -1.34 -24.99 -29.62
N GLN A 109 -1.28 -26.33 -29.78
CA GLN A 109 -1.11 -27.24 -28.65
C GLN A 109 0.20 -27.08 -27.87
N ASN A 110 1.20 -26.39 -28.44
CA ASN A 110 2.47 -26.06 -27.79
C ASN A 110 2.46 -24.64 -27.21
N ASN A 111 1.29 -24.03 -27.08
CA ASN A 111 1.08 -22.67 -26.61
C ASN A 111 1.76 -21.59 -27.48
N ARG A 112 1.91 -21.83 -28.78
CA ARG A 112 2.47 -20.85 -29.72
C ARG A 112 1.35 -20.06 -30.40
N PRO A 113 1.44 -18.72 -30.53
CA PRO A 113 0.41 -17.93 -31.20
C PRO A 113 0.16 -18.39 -32.64
N LEU A 114 -1.12 -18.50 -33.03
CA LEU A 114 -1.53 -18.80 -34.41
C LEU A 114 -1.39 -17.59 -35.36
N GLY A 115 -1.09 -16.40 -34.82
CA GLY A 115 -0.98 -15.14 -35.57
C GLY A 115 -2.31 -14.42 -35.80
N VAL A 116 -3.43 -14.98 -35.33
CA VAL A 116 -4.75 -14.32 -35.30
C VAL A 116 -4.95 -13.61 -33.96
N ARG A 117 -5.81 -12.59 -33.93
CA ARG A 117 -6.09 -11.81 -32.71
C ARG A 117 -7.01 -12.54 -31.73
N GLN A 118 -7.86 -13.43 -32.23
CA GLN A 118 -8.86 -14.15 -31.46
C GLN A 118 -9.36 -15.36 -32.25
N VAL A 119 -9.60 -16.48 -31.57
CA VAL A 119 -10.38 -17.62 -32.09
C VAL A 119 -11.64 -17.80 -31.22
N GLY A 120 -11.45 -17.86 -29.91
CA GLY A 120 -12.52 -18.13 -28.95
C GLY A 120 -13.27 -16.87 -28.56
N VAL A 121 -14.57 -17.01 -28.29
CA VAL A 121 -15.38 -15.89 -27.80
C VAL A 121 -14.84 -15.42 -26.44
N GLN A 122 -14.63 -14.11 -26.31
CA GLN A 122 -14.01 -13.47 -25.13
C GLN A 122 -12.56 -13.90 -24.86
N GLU A 123 -11.88 -14.57 -25.80
CA GLU A 123 -10.46 -14.90 -25.62
C GLU A 123 -9.59 -13.63 -25.58
N VAL A 124 -8.63 -13.61 -24.65
CA VAL A 124 -7.50 -12.69 -24.60
C VAL A 124 -6.28 -13.42 -24.06
N ASP A 125 -5.08 -13.10 -24.56
CA ASP A 125 -3.81 -13.58 -24.03
C ASP A 125 -3.47 -12.84 -22.72
N ILE A 126 -4.18 -13.21 -21.65
CA ILE A 126 -4.02 -12.57 -20.35
C ILE A 126 -2.62 -12.76 -19.78
N VAL A 127 -2.00 -13.92 -19.98
CA VAL A 127 -0.67 -14.24 -19.43
C VAL A 127 0.37 -13.25 -19.95
N SER A 128 0.38 -12.95 -21.25
CA SER A 128 1.29 -11.93 -21.80
C SER A 128 1.03 -10.53 -21.25
N LEU A 129 -0.23 -10.18 -20.95
CA LEU A 129 -0.60 -8.87 -20.40
C LEU A 129 -0.14 -8.70 -18.94
N VAL A 130 -0.22 -9.76 -18.13
CA VAL A 130 0.08 -9.67 -16.68
C VAL A 130 1.49 -10.12 -16.31
N SER A 131 2.22 -10.78 -17.21
CA SER A 131 3.61 -11.23 -16.96
C SER A 131 4.55 -10.12 -16.46
N PRO A 132 4.51 -8.88 -16.96
CA PRO A 132 5.39 -7.81 -16.46
C PRO A 132 5.07 -7.31 -15.04
N ILE A 133 3.90 -7.67 -14.51
CA ILE A 133 3.36 -7.21 -13.23
C ILE A 133 2.99 -8.39 -12.31
N THR A 134 3.56 -9.56 -12.55
CA THR A 134 3.38 -10.76 -11.72
C THR A 134 4.70 -11.49 -11.53
N LYS A 135 4.86 -12.19 -10.40
CA LYS A 135 6.02 -13.05 -10.16
C LYS A 135 5.94 -14.35 -10.96
N TYR A 136 4.72 -14.77 -11.30
CA TYR A 136 4.44 -15.97 -12.07
C TYR A 136 3.09 -15.83 -12.75
N ALA A 137 3.03 -16.11 -14.06
CA ALA A 137 1.79 -16.19 -14.82
C ALA A 137 1.85 -17.39 -15.77
N VAL A 138 0.80 -18.21 -15.81
CA VAL A 138 0.76 -19.39 -16.69
C VAL A 138 -0.67 -19.74 -17.08
N THR A 139 -0.85 -20.25 -18.31
CA THR A 139 -2.06 -20.95 -18.73
C THR A 139 -1.85 -22.45 -18.55
N VAL A 140 -2.65 -23.10 -17.71
CA VAL A 140 -2.53 -24.54 -17.43
C VAL A 140 -3.20 -25.34 -18.54
N LEU A 141 -2.41 -26.00 -19.41
CA LEU A 141 -2.93 -26.77 -20.55
C LEU A 141 -3.03 -28.27 -20.29
N GLU A 142 -2.12 -28.80 -19.46
CA GLU A 142 -2.09 -30.20 -19.05
C GLU A 142 -2.71 -30.32 -17.64
N PRO A 143 -3.87 -30.99 -17.50
CA PRO A 143 -4.54 -31.15 -16.22
C PRO A 143 -3.66 -31.73 -15.11
N ASN A 144 -2.72 -32.63 -15.44
CA ASN A 144 -1.84 -33.27 -14.46
C ASN A 144 -0.77 -32.33 -13.86
N ASP A 145 -0.54 -31.16 -14.48
CA ASP A 145 0.41 -30.16 -13.99
C ASP A 145 -0.22 -29.15 -13.02
N ILE A 146 -1.54 -29.24 -12.73
CA ILE A 146 -2.24 -28.24 -11.92
C ILE A 146 -1.64 -28.07 -10.52
N ARG A 147 -1.25 -29.17 -9.87
CA ARG A 147 -0.61 -29.15 -8.55
C ARG A 147 0.72 -28.39 -8.59
N TYR A 148 1.57 -28.71 -9.55
CA TYR A 148 2.85 -28.03 -9.78
C TYR A 148 2.64 -26.52 -9.91
N HIS A 149 1.70 -26.09 -10.75
CA HIS A 149 1.46 -24.68 -10.98
C HIS A 149 0.89 -23.96 -9.76
N LEU A 150 -0.02 -24.57 -9.00
CA LEU A 150 -0.58 -24.00 -7.78
C LEU A 150 0.46 -23.88 -6.66
N GLU A 151 1.24 -24.95 -6.41
CA GLU A 151 2.30 -24.95 -5.41
C GLU A 151 3.40 -23.93 -5.75
N LYS A 152 3.81 -23.87 -7.03
CA LYS A 152 4.79 -22.87 -7.51
C LYS A 152 4.27 -21.44 -7.41
N ALA A 153 3.02 -21.19 -7.78
CA ALA A 153 2.40 -19.88 -7.68
C ALA A 153 2.32 -19.42 -6.23
N HIS A 154 1.86 -20.29 -5.32
CA HIS A 154 1.84 -19.99 -3.89
C HIS A 154 3.25 -19.68 -3.36
N TYR A 155 4.22 -20.56 -3.63
CA TYR A 155 5.61 -20.35 -3.21
C TYR A 155 6.14 -19.00 -3.70
N LEU A 156 5.96 -18.68 -4.98
CA LEU A 156 6.43 -17.41 -5.54
C LEU A 156 5.66 -16.20 -4.99
N ALA A 157 4.36 -16.32 -4.73
CA ALA A 157 3.58 -15.21 -4.19
C ALA A 157 4.08 -14.74 -2.81
N VAL A 158 4.54 -15.67 -1.96
CA VAL A 158 4.88 -15.39 -0.55
C VAL A 158 6.39 -15.39 -0.25
N SER A 159 7.23 -15.99 -1.09
CA SER A 159 8.70 -16.05 -0.89
C SER A 159 9.42 -14.81 -1.41
N GLY A 160 10.62 -14.54 -0.88
CA GLY A 160 11.43 -13.37 -1.25
C GLY A 160 10.63 -12.08 -1.05
N ARG A 161 10.70 -11.15 -2.00
CA ARG A 161 9.75 -10.03 -2.06
C ARG A 161 8.37 -10.55 -2.50
N PRO A 162 7.32 -10.48 -1.66
CA PRO A 162 6.00 -11.01 -2.02
C PRO A 162 5.39 -10.25 -3.20
N GLY A 163 4.43 -10.87 -3.88
CA GLY A 163 3.79 -10.23 -5.02
C GLY A 163 2.70 -11.08 -5.69
N PRO A 164 2.04 -10.52 -6.72
CA PRO A 164 0.95 -11.18 -7.41
C PRO A 164 1.42 -12.33 -8.31
N VAL A 165 0.62 -13.38 -8.41
CA VAL A 165 0.76 -14.51 -9.33
C VAL A 165 -0.57 -14.79 -10.02
N TRP A 166 -0.53 -15.37 -11.23
CA TRP A 166 -1.70 -15.58 -12.07
C TRP A 166 -1.77 -17.00 -12.65
N ILE A 167 -2.86 -17.70 -12.39
CA ILE A 167 -3.15 -19.04 -12.95
C ILE A 167 -4.38 -18.93 -13.85
N ASP A 168 -4.17 -19.07 -15.16
CA ASP A 168 -5.21 -19.06 -16.19
C ASP A 168 -5.58 -20.51 -16.57
N ILE A 169 -6.86 -20.88 -16.49
CA ILE A 169 -7.30 -22.28 -16.65
C ILE A 169 -8.37 -22.37 -17.75
N PRO A 170 -8.09 -23.02 -18.90
CA PRO A 170 -9.07 -23.29 -19.94
C PRO A 170 -10.31 -24.03 -19.44
N LEU A 171 -11.47 -23.69 -19.98
CA LEU A 171 -12.75 -24.21 -19.52
C LEU A 171 -12.82 -25.76 -19.53
N ASP A 172 -12.27 -26.40 -20.55
CA ASP A 172 -12.21 -27.86 -20.66
C ASP A 172 -11.19 -28.49 -19.69
N VAL A 173 -10.13 -27.76 -19.33
CA VAL A 173 -9.19 -28.17 -18.28
C VAL A 173 -9.84 -28.08 -16.90
N GLN A 174 -10.57 -27.01 -16.59
CA GLN A 174 -11.32 -26.88 -15.32
C GLN A 174 -12.29 -28.04 -15.05
N ALA A 175 -12.86 -28.61 -16.12
CA ALA A 175 -13.85 -29.69 -16.07
C ALA A 175 -13.23 -31.09 -15.95
N THR A 176 -11.91 -31.22 -16.09
CA THR A 176 -11.24 -32.52 -16.20
C THR A 176 -11.35 -33.29 -14.87
N PRO A 177 -11.79 -34.56 -14.88
CA PRO A 177 -11.70 -35.42 -13.71
C PRO A 177 -10.25 -35.75 -13.36
N ILE A 178 -9.88 -35.57 -12.10
CA ILE A 178 -8.65 -36.07 -11.49
C ILE A 178 -9.01 -37.37 -10.76
N GLU A 179 -8.43 -38.48 -11.22
CA GLU A 179 -8.65 -39.81 -10.65
C GLU A 179 -8.03 -39.92 -9.25
N ASP A 180 -6.73 -39.61 -9.14
CA ASP A 180 -6.00 -39.62 -7.87
C ASP A 180 -5.12 -38.37 -7.75
N PRO A 181 -5.47 -37.39 -6.87
CA PRO A 181 -4.67 -36.20 -6.62
C PRO A 181 -3.23 -36.48 -6.16
N ALA A 182 -2.96 -37.66 -5.57
CA ALA A 182 -1.61 -38.03 -5.14
C ALA A 182 -0.65 -38.27 -6.31
N THR A 183 -1.18 -38.53 -7.51
CA THR A 183 -0.39 -38.74 -8.74
C THR A 183 0.00 -37.45 -9.45
N LEU A 184 -0.59 -36.31 -9.05
CA LEU A 184 -0.28 -35.01 -9.65
C LEU A 184 1.16 -34.61 -9.35
N LYS A 185 1.82 -34.04 -10.35
CA LYS A 185 3.19 -33.56 -10.25
C LYS A 185 3.28 -32.44 -9.20
N ALA A 186 4.11 -32.65 -8.17
CA ALA A 186 4.42 -31.63 -7.18
C ALA A 186 5.49 -30.65 -7.69
N PHE A 187 5.49 -29.43 -7.16
CA PHE A 187 6.56 -28.46 -7.36
C PHE A 187 7.69 -28.69 -6.35
N ASP A 188 8.93 -28.72 -6.82
CA ASP A 188 10.12 -28.72 -5.98
C ASP A 188 10.73 -27.29 -5.92
N PRO A 189 10.74 -26.62 -4.75
CA PRO A 189 11.38 -25.32 -4.59
C PRO A 189 12.86 -25.28 -5.01
N ASN A 190 13.56 -26.41 -4.99
CA ASN A 190 14.96 -26.50 -5.42
C ASN A 190 15.13 -26.22 -6.92
N GLU A 191 14.07 -26.33 -7.74
CA GLU A 191 14.10 -25.96 -9.16
C GLU A 191 14.40 -24.47 -9.40
N LEU A 192 14.09 -23.62 -8.41
CA LEU A 192 14.31 -22.16 -8.48
C LEU A 192 15.60 -21.73 -7.79
N SER A 193 16.26 -22.63 -7.07
CA SER A 193 17.48 -22.31 -6.32
C SER A 193 18.65 -22.22 -7.28
N THR A 194 19.32 -21.07 -7.36
CA THR A 194 20.63 -20.95 -7.99
C THR A 194 21.72 -21.36 -6.99
N PRO A 195 22.91 -21.83 -7.44
CA PRO A 195 24.03 -22.11 -6.54
C PRO A 195 24.48 -20.90 -5.69
N SER A 196 24.11 -19.68 -6.09
CA SER A 196 24.30 -18.43 -5.33
C SER A 196 23.18 -18.09 -4.34
N ASP A 197 22.03 -18.77 -4.42
CA ASP A 197 20.93 -18.68 -3.45
C ASP A 197 21.17 -19.59 -2.23
N MET A 198 22.32 -20.28 -2.19
CA MET A 198 22.86 -20.87 -0.98
C MET A 198 23.07 -19.75 0.03
N GLU A 199 22.05 -19.57 0.87
CA GLU A 199 21.96 -18.82 2.11
C GLU A 199 23.11 -17.82 2.32
N LEU A 200 22.77 -16.55 2.52
CA LEU A 200 23.54 -15.77 3.49
C LEU A 200 23.60 -16.66 4.74
N SER A 201 24.75 -17.34 4.94
CA SER A 201 24.86 -18.25 6.08
C SER A 201 24.52 -17.42 7.31
N SER A 202 23.81 -18.01 8.27
CA SER A 202 23.48 -17.32 9.52
C SER A 202 24.68 -16.56 10.08
N ALA A 203 25.88 -17.14 9.98
CA ALA A 203 27.15 -16.50 10.31
C ALA A 203 27.46 -15.19 9.55
N LYS A 204 27.16 -15.09 8.24
CA LYS A 204 27.34 -13.86 7.47
C LYS A 204 26.32 -12.80 7.87
N LEU A 205 25.06 -13.16 8.06
CA LEU A 205 24.04 -12.23 8.55
C LEU A 205 24.39 -11.70 9.95
N ASP A 206 24.81 -12.60 10.85
CA ASP A 206 25.27 -12.25 12.19
C ASP A 206 26.46 -11.30 12.16
N ALA A 207 27.44 -11.53 11.28
CA ALA A 207 28.60 -10.66 11.10
C ALA A 207 28.18 -9.27 10.59
N GLN A 208 27.25 -9.18 9.64
CA GLN A 208 26.73 -7.90 9.15
C GLN A 208 25.93 -7.15 10.22
N ALA A 209 25.10 -7.86 11.00
CA ALA A 209 24.40 -7.28 12.14
C ALA A 209 25.39 -6.73 13.19
N ALA A 210 26.46 -7.48 13.52
CA ALA A 210 27.51 -7.03 14.44
C ALA A 210 28.23 -5.77 13.93
N GLU A 211 28.52 -5.71 12.62
CA GLU A 211 29.15 -4.54 11.99
C GLU A 211 28.25 -3.29 12.07
N ILE A 212 26.95 -3.46 11.81
CA ILE A 212 25.95 -2.40 11.93
C ILE A 212 25.81 -1.94 13.39
N LEU A 213 25.75 -2.86 14.35
CA LEU A 213 25.74 -2.54 15.79
C LEU A 213 26.98 -1.73 16.19
N LYS A 214 28.17 -2.10 15.70
CA LYS A 214 29.39 -1.34 15.92
C LYS A 214 29.28 0.08 15.35
N ALA A 215 28.74 0.24 14.15
CA ALA A 215 28.53 1.56 13.54
C ALA A 215 27.54 2.41 14.35
N ILE A 216 26.44 1.82 14.81
CA ILE A 216 25.46 2.45 15.72
C ILE A 216 26.11 2.86 17.04
N ASN A 217 26.95 2.00 17.62
CA ASN A 217 27.64 2.31 18.88
C ASN A 217 28.59 3.50 18.73
N THR A 218 29.16 3.72 17.53
CA THR A 218 30.05 4.86 17.27
C THR A 218 29.34 6.14 16.86
N SER A 219 28.07 6.08 16.45
CA SER A 219 27.31 7.24 16.00
C SER A 219 26.80 8.10 17.16
N GLU A 220 26.58 9.38 16.89
CA GLU A 220 26.03 10.36 17.83
C GLU A 220 24.55 10.67 17.52
N ARG A 221 24.17 10.64 16.23
CA ARG A 221 22.82 10.95 15.74
C ARG A 221 22.27 9.83 14.85
N PRO A 222 22.15 8.58 15.33
CA PRO A 222 21.57 7.51 14.53
C PRO A 222 20.07 7.70 14.31
N MET A 223 19.56 7.13 13.22
CA MET A 223 18.15 7.11 12.85
C MET A 223 17.76 5.74 12.29
N LEU A 224 16.57 5.25 12.65
CA LEU A 224 15.94 4.12 11.98
C LEU A 224 14.93 4.60 10.94
N LEU A 225 14.90 3.98 9.77
CA LEU A 225 13.84 4.15 8.79
C LEU A 225 13.16 2.80 8.52
N ILE A 226 11.89 2.70 8.90
CA ILE A 226 11.14 1.45 8.91
C ILE A 226 10.19 1.41 7.71
N GLY A 227 10.29 0.33 6.94
CA GLY A 227 9.40 0.06 5.80
C GLY A 227 8.47 -1.12 6.01
N ASN A 228 7.55 -1.30 5.06
CA ASN A 228 6.52 -2.34 5.12
C ASN A 228 7.10 -3.77 5.07
N GLY A 229 8.36 -3.95 4.65
CA GLY A 229 9.05 -5.24 4.69
C GLY A 229 9.09 -5.86 6.09
N VAL A 230 9.06 -5.07 7.16
CA VAL A 230 8.98 -5.56 8.55
C VAL A 230 7.63 -6.25 8.83
N ARG A 231 6.54 -5.73 8.27
CA ARG A 231 5.22 -6.38 8.37
C ARG A 231 5.18 -7.63 7.52
N LEU A 232 5.69 -7.57 6.28
CA LEU A 232 5.72 -8.74 5.40
C LEU A 232 6.53 -9.90 5.99
N SER A 233 7.55 -9.60 6.80
CA SER A 233 8.33 -10.61 7.55
C SER A 233 7.71 -11.03 8.89
N ARG A 234 6.53 -10.52 9.25
CA ARG A 234 5.80 -10.77 10.51
C ARG A 234 6.64 -10.43 11.76
N ALA A 235 7.44 -9.38 11.69
CA ALA A 235 8.43 -9.02 12.70
C ALA A 235 8.04 -7.79 13.52
N GLU A 236 6.75 -7.47 13.65
CA GLU A 236 6.27 -6.29 14.37
C GLU A 236 6.67 -6.33 15.86
N ASN A 237 6.58 -7.49 16.51
CA ASN A 237 6.98 -7.64 17.91
C ASN A 237 8.50 -7.50 18.09
N GLU A 238 9.27 -8.12 17.20
CA GLU A 238 10.73 -8.01 17.21
C GLU A 238 11.19 -6.58 16.91
N LEU A 239 10.49 -5.85 16.03
CA LEU A 239 10.73 -4.43 15.80
C LEU A 239 10.53 -3.62 17.08
N GLN A 240 9.43 -3.86 17.81
CA GLN A 240 9.19 -3.18 19.09
C GLN A 240 10.31 -3.49 20.09
N ALA A 241 10.76 -4.75 20.19
CA ALA A 241 11.91 -5.11 21.02
C ALA A 241 13.19 -4.37 20.57
N LEU A 242 13.47 -4.32 19.26
CA LEU A 242 14.64 -3.65 18.72
C LEU A 242 14.64 -2.15 19.02
N LEU A 243 13.49 -1.48 18.85
CA LEU A 243 13.31 -0.07 19.19
C LEU A 243 13.66 0.21 20.66
N ARG A 244 13.20 -0.63 21.60
CA ARG A 244 13.47 -0.46 23.03
C ARG A 244 14.91 -0.73 23.41
N VAL A 245 15.57 -1.70 22.78
CA VAL A 245 16.97 -2.01 23.10
C VAL A 245 17.92 -0.97 22.50
N LEU A 246 17.66 -0.51 21.27
CA LEU A 246 18.47 0.51 20.61
C LEU A 246 18.28 1.90 21.24
N ASP A 247 17.04 2.27 21.61
CA ASP A 247 16.68 3.59 22.15
C ASP A 247 17.15 4.74 21.23
N ILE A 248 16.81 4.62 19.94
CA ILE A 248 17.20 5.53 18.85
C ILE A 248 15.94 6.08 18.18
N PRO A 249 15.91 7.36 17.77
CA PRO A 249 14.81 7.92 16.99
C PRO A 249 14.50 7.11 15.72
N ALA A 250 13.23 7.02 15.37
CA ALA A 250 12.74 6.24 14.24
C ALA A 250 11.71 7.01 13.41
N GLU A 251 11.75 6.74 12.12
CA GLU A 251 10.81 7.19 11.12
C GLU A 251 10.19 5.99 10.40
N VAL A 252 8.99 6.19 9.87
CA VAL A 252 8.28 5.17 9.09
C VAL A 252 7.95 5.69 7.70
N THR A 253 8.02 4.82 6.72
CA THR A 253 7.46 5.10 5.38
C THR A 253 5.93 5.10 5.41
N TRP A 254 5.28 5.64 4.37
CA TRP A 254 3.81 5.71 4.30
C TRP A 254 3.12 4.34 4.32
N LEU A 255 3.69 3.30 3.70
CA LEU A 255 3.14 1.93 3.77
C LEU A 255 3.39 1.24 5.14
N ALA A 256 4.22 1.85 5.99
CA ALA A 256 4.56 1.41 7.34
C ALA A 256 4.00 2.38 8.40
N ILE A 257 3.08 3.26 8.02
CA ILE A 257 2.55 4.34 8.86
C ILE A 257 1.94 3.86 10.18
N ASP A 258 1.52 2.58 10.23
CA ASP A 258 0.90 1.91 11.36
C ASP A 258 1.83 0.97 12.14
N LEU A 259 3.12 0.92 11.80
CA LEU A 259 4.12 0.15 12.55
C LEU A 259 4.64 0.87 13.79
N MET A 260 4.34 2.17 13.93
CA MET A 260 4.73 2.99 15.06
C MET A 260 3.66 4.03 15.33
N ALA A 261 3.23 4.15 16.59
CA ALA A 261 2.30 5.19 17.00
C ALA A 261 2.99 6.55 17.06
N ASP A 262 2.24 7.60 16.73
CA ASP A 262 2.76 8.97 16.76
C ASP A 262 3.17 9.39 18.17
N ASP A 263 2.52 8.89 19.23
CA ASP A 263 2.84 9.23 20.61
C ASP A 263 4.06 8.49 21.18
N ASP A 264 4.67 7.56 20.43
CA ASP A 264 5.90 6.91 20.85
C ASP A 264 7.05 7.95 20.95
N PRO A 265 7.81 7.97 22.07
CA PRO A 265 8.86 8.96 22.28
C PRO A 265 10.02 8.88 21.27
N LEU A 266 10.16 7.75 20.56
CA LEU A 266 11.15 7.58 19.50
C LEU A 266 10.61 7.99 18.12
N PHE A 267 9.31 8.24 17.98
CA PHE A 267 8.70 8.57 16.69
C PHE A 267 9.00 10.02 16.29
N VAL A 268 9.67 10.18 15.14
CA VAL A 268 10.05 11.48 14.59
C VAL A 268 9.10 11.94 13.49
N GLY A 269 8.63 11.01 12.66
CA GLY A 269 7.70 11.31 11.57
C GLY A 269 7.88 10.41 10.35
N ARG A 270 7.45 10.94 9.20
CA ARG A 270 7.49 10.31 7.88
C ARG A 270 8.25 11.20 6.90
N PRO A 271 9.43 10.80 6.41
CA PRO A 271 10.23 11.60 5.49
C PRO A 271 9.74 11.47 4.05
N GLY A 272 10.13 12.42 3.21
CA GLY A 272 9.92 12.37 1.77
C GLY A 272 9.51 13.71 1.15
N THR A 273 8.91 13.66 -0.05
CA THR A 273 8.54 14.86 -0.81
C THR A 273 7.27 15.54 -0.29
N ILE A 274 6.43 14.84 0.46
CA ILE A 274 5.28 15.37 1.18
C ILE A 274 5.40 14.82 2.59
N ALA A 275 5.84 15.66 3.51
CA ALA A 275 6.39 15.20 4.77
C ALA A 275 6.29 16.24 5.88
N GLN A 276 6.32 15.75 7.11
CA GLN A 276 6.57 16.61 8.27
C GLN A 276 7.98 17.17 8.13
N ARG A 277 8.11 18.50 8.23
CA ARG A 277 9.42 19.16 8.10
C ARG A 277 10.45 18.60 9.08
N GLY A 278 10.02 18.28 10.31
CA GLY A 278 10.89 17.72 11.33
C GLY A 278 11.47 16.34 10.98
N ALA A 279 10.72 15.49 10.26
CA ALA A 279 11.23 14.21 9.78
C ALA A 279 12.36 14.42 8.76
N ASN A 280 12.13 15.27 7.76
CA ASN A 280 13.18 15.57 6.79
C ASN A 280 14.43 16.23 7.42
N PHE A 281 14.26 17.11 8.41
CA PHE A 281 15.41 17.62 9.15
C PHE A 281 16.16 16.50 9.88
N ALA A 282 15.44 15.60 10.55
CA ALA A 282 16.07 14.56 11.33
C ALA A 282 16.85 13.56 10.48
N ILE A 283 16.25 13.06 9.40
CA ILE A 283 16.96 12.13 8.51
C ILE A 283 18.12 12.80 7.76
N GLN A 284 18.01 14.07 7.38
CA GLN A 284 19.11 14.77 6.71
C GLN A 284 20.27 15.09 7.66
N ASN A 285 20.01 15.30 8.96
CA ASN A 285 21.02 15.63 9.96
C ASN A 285 21.61 14.41 10.70
N CYS A 286 21.09 13.20 10.46
CA CYS A 286 21.62 11.98 11.06
C CYS A 286 23.05 11.69 10.56
N ASP A 287 23.86 11.03 11.40
CA ASP A 287 25.23 10.59 11.05
C ASP A 287 25.31 9.06 10.79
N PHE A 288 24.24 8.35 11.11
CA PHE A 288 24.04 6.96 10.75
C PHE A 288 22.55 6.68 10.49
N MET A 289 22.23 6.03 9.38
CA MET A 289 20.86 5.65 9.03
C MET A 289 20.80 4.14 8.83
N LEU A 290 19.87 3.46 9.50
CA LEU A 290 19.54 2.06 9.26
C LEU A 290 18.12 1.97 8.69
N SER A 291 18.04 1.66 7.40
CA SER A 291 16.79 1.38 6.70
C SER A 291 16.48 -0.12 6.77
N ILE A 292 15.29 -0.50 7.25
CA ILE A 292 14.88 -1.90 7.37
C ILE A 292 13.57 -2.12 6.61
N GLY A 293 13.60 -2.96 5.58
CA GLY A 293 12.41 -3.35 4.81
C GLY A 293 11.77 -2.18 4.06
N ALA A 294 12.55 -1.14 3.73
CA ALA A 294 12.11 0.01 2.96
C ALA A 294 12.90 0.10 1.66
N ARG A 295 12.18 0.09 0.54
CA ARG A 295 12.78 0.19 -0.80
C ARG A 295 13.50 1.51 -1.08
N LEU A 296 13.35 2.55 -0.25
CA LEU A 296 13.89 3.90 -0.49
C LEU A 296 13.54 4.41 -1.89
N ASP A 297 12.25 4.56 -2.17
CA ASP A 297 11.81 5.09 -3.46
C ASP A 297 12.16 6.58 -3.64
N ARG A 298 11.90 7.09 -4.84
CA ARG A 298 12.26 8.46 -5.21
C ARG A 298 11.49 9.51 -4.40
N VAL A 299 10.29 9.20 -3.91
CA VAL A 299 9.53 10.11 -3.05
C VAL A 299 10.16 10.20 -1.66
N VAL A 300 10.62 9.07 -1.11
CA VAL A 300 11.36 9.06 0.18
C VAL A 300 12.71 9.76 0.06
N THR A 301 13.44 9.53 -1.04
CA THR A 301 14.80 10.07 -1.27
C THR A 301 14.81 11.47 -1.91
N GLY A 302 13.66 12.11 -2.13
CA GLY A 302 13.58 13.44 -2.75
C GLY A 302 14.07 13.51 -4.19
N TYR A 303 13.98 12.39 -4.93
CA TYR A 303 14.54 12.18 -6.26
C TYR A 303 16.08 12.27 -6.35
N SER A 304 16.77 12.38 -5.21
CA SER A 304 18.24 12.46 -5.11
C SER A 304 18.78 11.49 -4.04
N PRO A 305 19.00 10.21 -4.39
CA PRO A 305 19.63 9.23 -3.50
C PRO A 305 20.97 9.68 -2.93
N GLU A 306 21.74 10.45 -3.69
CA GLU A 306 23.02 11.02 -3.26
C GLU A 306 22.82 12.08 -2.17
N GLY A 307 21.78 12.92 -2.30
CA GLY A 307 21.43 13.97 -1.35
C GLY A 307 20.67 13.48 -0.11
N PHE A 308 20.10 12.29 -0.15
CA PHE A 308 19.37 11.67 0.97
C PHE A 308 20.32 11.27 2.10
N ALA A 309 20.07 11.67 3.34
CA ALA A 309 20.90 11.41 4.53
C ALA A 309 22.41 11.60 4.26
N ARG A 310 22.79 12.71 3.61
CA ARG A 310 24.13 12.89 3.00
C ARG A 310 25.31 12.84 3.98
N ALA A 311 25.08 13.18 5.24
CA ALA A 311 26.11 13.13 6.28
C ALA A 311 26.17 11.77 6.99
N ALA A 312 25.26 10.85 6.64
CA ALA A 312 25.12 9.58 7.31
C ALA A 312 25.91 8.47 6.62
N ARG A 313 26.49 7.58 7.43
CA ARG A 313 26.78 6.21 6.98
C ARG A 313 25.47 5.44 6.90
N LYS A 314 25.19 4.81 5.77
CA LYS A 314 23.87 4.24 5.46
C LYS A 314 23.91 2.72 5.42
N ALA A 315 23.12 2.07 6.26
CA ALA A 315 22.81 0.66 6.20
C ALA A 315 21.41 0.47 5.60
N MET A 316 21.26 -0.52 4.71
CA MET A 316 19.98 -0.85 4.09
C MET A 316 19.80 -2.36 4.10
N VAL A 317 18.69 -2.79 4.70
CA VAL A 317 18.25 -4.18 4.75
C VAL A 317 17.03 -4.30 3.85
N ASP A 318 17.18 -5.07 2.78
CA ASP A 318 16.09 -5.38 1.86
C ASP A 318 16.25 -6.83 1.40
N ILE A 319 15.14 -7.54 1.21
CA ILE A 319 15.17 -8.93 0.72
C ILE A 319 15.43 -8.98 -0.78
N ASP A 320 15.21 -7.87 -1.50
CA ASP A 320 15.39 -7.78 -2.95
C ASP A 320 16.75 -7.17 -3.30
N PRO A 321 17.67 -7.95 -3.90
CA PRO A 321 18.98 -7.43 -4.29
C PRO A 321 18.90 -6.34 -5.37
N ALA A 322 17.81 -6.25 -6.13
CA ALA A 322 17.59 -5.17 -7.08
C ALA A 322 17.38 -3.82 -6.39
N GLU A 323 16.71 -3.79 -5.23
CA GLU A 323 16.50 -2.57 -4.46
C GLU A 323 17.82 -2.05 -3.84
N LEU A 324 18.69 -2.96 -3.39
CA LEU A 324 20.04 -2.61 -2.95
C LEU A 324 20.88 -2.02 -4.11
N ARG A 325 20.85 -2.67 -5.28
CA ARG A 325 21.55 -2.17 -6.48
C ARG A 325 21.02 -0.82 -6.95
N LYS A 326 19.72 -0.57 -6.83
CA LYS A 326 19.07 0.70 -7.20
C LYS A 326 19.69 1.90 -6.48
N MET A 327 20.06 1.73 -5.22
CA MET A 327 20.68 2.77 -4.41
C MET A 327 22.19 2.93 -4.68
N GLY A 328 22.79 1.98 -5.40
CA GLY A 328 24.17 2.04 -5.86
C GLY A 328 25.17 2.25 -4.72
N PRO A 329 26.23 3.05 -4.92
CA PRO A 329 27.30 3.21 -3.93
C PRO A 329 26.90 4.07 -2.72
N THR A 330 25.68 4.60 -2.67
CA THR A 330 25.23 5.45 -1.54
C THR A 330 25.00 4.65 -0.25
N ILE A 331 24.80 3.33 -0.36
CA ILE A 331 24.64 2.41 0.77
C ILE A 331 25.99 1.81 1.14
N HIS A 332 26.39 2.04 2.40
CA HIS A 332 27.69 1.60 2.93
C HIS A 332 27.62 0.18 3.51
N PHE A 333 26.45 -0.22 4.02
CA PHE A 333 26.20 -1.55 4.56
C PHE A 333 24.94 -2.16 3.90
N PRO A 334 25.08 -2.73 2.69
CA PRO A 334 23.97 -3.43 2.05
C PRO A 334 23.78 -4.82 2.68
N VAL A 335 22.58 -5.14 3.12
CA VAL A 335 22.19 -6.44 3.68
C VAL A 335 21.01 -6.99 2.87
N CYS A 336 21.26 -8.09 2.15
CA CYS A 336 20.25 -8.75 1.32
C CYS A 336 19.56 -9.85 2.14
N ALA A 337 18.59 -9.51 2.98
CA ALA A 337 17.98 -10.46 3.90
C ALA A 337 16.52 -10.12 4.21
N ASP A 338 15.77 -11.10 4.70
CA ASP A 338 14.47 -10.87 5.31
C ASP A 338 14.61 -9.90 6.50
N ALA A 339 13.69 -8.93 6.59
CA ALA A 339 13.74 -7.91 7.62
C ALA A 339 13.60 -8.50 9.03
N GLY A 340 12.78 -9.53 9.20
CA GLY A 340 12.58 -10.19 10.48
C GLY A 340 13.79 -11.01 10.91
N GLU A 341 14.42 -11.73 9.98
CA GLU A 341 15.67 -12.45 10.24
C GLU A 341 16.78 -11.50 10.68
N PHE A 342 16.94 -10.37 9.98
CA PHE A 342 17.92 -9.36 10.36
C PHE A 342 17.65 -8.76 11.75
N ILE A 343 16.39 -8.41 12.05
CA ILE A 343 16.01 -7.88 13.37
C ILE A 343 16.33 -8.91 14.47
N ARG A 344 16.02 -10.20 14.25
CA ARG A 344 16.35 -11.27 15.19
C ARG A 344 17.85 -11.44 15.38
N ALA A 345 18.65 -11.36 14.31
CA ALA A 345 20.11 -11.40 14.38
C ALA A 345 20.70 -10.23 15.20
N MET A 346 20.12 -9.02 15.04
CA MET A 346 20.47 -7.85 15.86
C MET A 346 20.12 -8.06 17.35
N LEU A 347 18.92 -8.57 17.65
CA LEU A 347 18.45 -8.82 19.01
C LEU A 347 19.25 -9.93 19.72
N ALA A 348 19.65 -10.98 19.00
CA ALA A 348 20.52 -12.03 19.54
C ALA A 348 21.88 -11.48 20.02
N GLN A 349 22.30 -10.35 19.46
CA GLN A 349 23.54 -9.66 19.78
C GLN A 349 23.33 -8.39 20.63
N ALA A 350 22.18 -8.26 21.29
CA ALA A 350 21.82 -7.10 22.09
C ALA A 350 22.84 -6.74 23.18
N SER A 351 23.60 -7.73 23.68
CA SER A 351 24.68 -7.51 24.66
C SER A 351 25.84 -6.66 24.13
N GLN A 352 25.97 -6.51 22.80
CA GLN A 352 26.97 -5.67 22.16
C GLN A 352 26.53 -4.20 22.05
N ILE A 353 25.28 -3.87 22.37
CA ILE A 353 24.76 -2.51 22.28
C ILE A 353 25.36 -1.66 23.41
N VAL A 354 26.05 -0.59 23.03
CA VAL A 354 26.56 0.41 23.96
C VAL A 354 25.52 1.50 24.08
N LYS A 355 24.88 1.60 25.25
CA LYS A 355 23.93 2.67 25.54
C LYS A 355 24.67 4.00 25.68
N LYS A 356 24.75 4.74 24.58
CA LYS A 356 25.19 6.15 24.59
C LYS A 356 24.07 7.05 25.09
N ASP A 357 24.45 8.10 25.80
CA ASP A 357 23.52 9.18 26.12
C ASP A 357 23.24 9.99 24.85
N ARG A 358 22.03 9.79 24.29
CA ARG A 358 21.54 10.48 23.09
C ARG A 358 20.41 11.47 23.44
N ILE A 359 20.36 11.97 24.67
CA ILE A 359 19.30 12.90 25.12
C ILE A 359 19.23 14.13 24.21
N GLU A 360 20.36 14.75 23.87
CA GLU A 360 20.35 15.93 23.01
C GLU A 360 19.85 15.64 21.60
N TRP A 361 20.17 14.47 21.03
CA TRP A 361 19.66 14.07 19.73
C TRP A 361 18.15 13.81 19.77
N LYS A 362 17.68 13.03 20.75
CA LYS A 362 16.24 12.77 20.95
C LYS A 362 15.46 14.06 21.19
N ARG A 363 16.00 14.97 22.02
CA ARG A 363 15.43 16.30 22.30
C ARG A 363 15.34 17.13 21.02
N ARG A 364 16.36 17.07 20.16
CA ARG A 364 16.36 17.78 18.88
C ARG A 364 15.30 17.25 17.91
N CYS A 365 15.14 15.93 17.80
CA CYS A 365 14.06 15.34 17.01
C CYS A 365 12.67 15.75 17.52
N ALA A 366 12.45 15.69 18.83
CA ALA A 366 11.20 16.10 19.46
C ALA A 366 10.92 17.61 19.26
N ASP A 367 11.95 18.45 19.39
CA ASP A 367 11.88 19.89 19.14
C ASP A 367 11.44 20.20 17.71
N TRP A 368 12.06 19.57 16.68
CA TRP A 368 11.63 19.78 15.30
C TRP A 368 10.18 19.37 15.05
N ARG A 369 9.75 18.25 15.62
CA ARG A 369 8.37 17.78 15.49
C ARG A 369 7.38 18.75 16.13
N ALA A 370 7.69 19.26 17.32
CA ALA A 370 6.83 20.20 18.04
C ALA A 370 6.83 21.61 17.40
N ARG A 371 7.98 22.07 16.91
CA ARG A 371 8.15 23.42 16.34
C ARG A 371 7.43 23.61 15.01
N TYR A 372 7.31 22.54 14.21
CA TYR A 372 6.70 22.59 12.89
C TYR A 372 5.42 21.76 12.82
N PRO A 373 4.33 22.19 13.50
CA PRO A 373 3.06 21.49 13.45
C PRO A 373 2.47 21.55 12.02
N LEU A 374 1.79 20.48 11.63
CA LEU A 374 1.11 20.41 10.32
C LEU A 374 -0.22 21.18 10.31
N VAL A 375 -0.93 21.16 11.43
CA VAL A 375 -2.26 21.74 11.56
C VAL A 375 -2.11 23.13 12.18
N LEU A 376 -2.19 24.14 11.33
CA LEU A 376 -1.98 25.54 11.67
C LEU A 376 -3.30 26.22 12.11
N PRO A 377 -3.24 27.39 12.78
CA PRO A 377 -4.43 28.12 13.19
C PRO A 377 -5.41 28.42 12.05
N GLU A 378 -4.92 28.71 10.84
CA GLU A 378 -5.79 28.92 9.67
C GLU A 378 -6.63 27.68 9.30
N HIS A 379 -6.10 26.47 9.49
CA HIS A 379 -6.81 25.22 9.23
C HIS A 379 -7.97 25.01 10.24
N ARG A 380 -7.89 25.60 11.43
CA ARG A 380 -8.93 25.50 12.47
C ARG A 380 -10.07 26.51 12.32
N SER A 381 -9.97 27.47 11.39
CA SER A 381 -10.95 28.55 11.25
C SER A 381 -11.48 28.88 9.83
N PRO A 382 -11.56 27.99 8.83
CA PRO A 382 -12.38 28.26 7.64
C PRO A 382 -13.85 28.43 8.02
N GLU A 383 -14.52 29.42 7.42
CA GLU A 383 -15.86 29.85 7.82
C GLU A 383 -16.99 28.96 7.28
N LYS A 384 -16.79 28.27 6.15
CA LYS A 384 -17.90 27.66 5.37
C LYS A 384 -17.66 26.23 4.89
N ARG A 385 -16.47 25.70 5.10
CA ARG A 385 -16.04 24.37 4.65
C ARG A 385 -15.13 23.77 5.70
N VAL A 386 -14.73 22.52 5.47
CA VAL A 386 -13.82 21.78 6.34
C VAL A 386 -12.40 21.82 5.77
N SER A 387 -11.43 22.23 6.58
CA SER A 387 -10.02 21.97 6.26
C SER A 387 -9.72 20.49 6.42
N VAL A 388 -9.08 19.87 5.42
CA VAL A 388 -8.68 18.46 5.47
C VAL A 388 -7.64 18.22 6.57
N TYR A 389 -6.76 19.20 6.82
CA TYR A 389 -5.83 19.15 7.96
C TYR A 389 -6.56 19.03 9.29
N ASN A 390 -7.57 19.88 9.51
CA ASN A 390 -8.38 19.87 10.72
C ASN A 390 -9.22 18.60 10.83
N PHE A 391 -9.78 18.12 9.71
CA PHE A 391 -10.52 16.87 9.65
C PHE A 391 -9.67 15.66 10.07
N ALA A 392 -8.48 15.52 9.49
CA ALA A 392 -7.57 14.42 9.84
C ALA A 392 -7.16 14.43 11.31
N ASP A 393 -6.89 15.63 11.84
CA ASP A 393 -6.52 15.86 13.23
C ASP A 393 -7.63 15.45 14.19
N VAL A 394 -8.84 16.01 14.02
CA VAL A 394 -10.01 15.67 14.85
C VAL A 394 -10.39 14.20 14.72
N MET A 395 -10.34 13.64 13.50
CA MET A 395 -10.59 12.21 13.29
C MET A 395 -9.57 11.34 14.04
N SER A 396 -8.28 11.71 14.03
CA SER A 396 -7.25 10.97 14.75
C SER A 396 -7.43 11.02 16.27
N ASP A 397 -7.98 12.11 16.81
CA ASP A 397 -8.33 12.21 18.23
C ASP A 397 -9.51 11.29 18.60
N ILE A 398 -10.51 11.19 17.72
CA ILE A 398 -11.73 10.40 17.94
C ILE A 398 -11.48 8.90 17.77
N LEU A 399 -10.74 8.47 16.74
CA LEU A 399 -10.51 7.05 16.48
C LEU A 399 -9.69 6.40 17.58
N GLU A 400 -10.01 5.18 17.94
CA GLU A 400 -9.39 4.47 19.05
C GLU A 400 -8.23 3.56 18.59
N GLU A 401 -7.43 3.09 19.54
CA GLU A 401 -6.42 2.06 19.29
C GLU A 401 -7.08 0.83 18.67
N GLY A 402 -6.49 0.27 17.61
CA GLY A 402 -7.05 -0.90 16.92
C GLY A 402 -8.09 -0.60 15.86
N ASP A 403 -8.53 0.65 15.70
CA ASP A 403 -9.42 1.03 14.60
C ASP A 403 -8.73 0.91 13.23
N PHE A 404 -9.55 0.71 12.19
CA PHE A 404 -9.10 0.58 10.81
C PHE A 404 -9.37 1.89 10.07
N CYS A 405 -8.35 2.45 9.44
CA CYS A 405 -8.48 3.62 8.57
C CYS A 405 -7.97 3.28 7.17
N ILE A 406 -8.89 3.22 6.23
CA ILE A 406 -8.63 3.06 4.81
C ILE A 406 -8.63 4.46 4.19
N SER A 407 -7.72 4.69 3.26
CA SER A 407 -7.65 5.93 2.50
C SER A 407 -7.78 5.64 1.01
N GLY A 408 -8.23 6.64 0.25
CA GLY A 408 -8.00 6.68 -1.20
C GLY A 408 -6.50 6.55 -1.53
N SER A 409 -6.17 6.38 -2.80
CA SER A 409 -4.78 6.17 -3.24
C SER A 409 -4.12 7.44 -3.81
N SER A 410 -4.92 8.45 -4.15
CA SER A 410 -4.45 9.59 -4.94
C SER A 410 -5.27 10.85 -4.67
N GLY A 411 -4.62 12.00 -4.89
CA GLY A 411 -5.22 13.32 -4.77
C GLY A 411 -4.77 14.08 -3.53
N THR A 412 -4.75 15.40 -3.66
CA THR A 412 -4.28 16.32 -2.63
C THR A 412 -4.96 16.14 -1.28
N GLY A 413 -6.28 15.95 -1.25
CA GLY A 413 -7.01 15.70 0.00
C GLY A 413 -6.54 14.44 0.73
N ILE A 414 -6.27 13.36 0.01
CA ILE A 414 -5.78 12.11 0.60
C ILE A 414 -4.37 12.26 1.17
N GLU A 415 -3.48 12.93 0.42
CA GLU A 415 -2.12 13.18 0.89
C GLU A 415 -2.12 14.10 2.12
N VAL A 416 -2.95 15.15 2.13
CA VAL A 416 -3.11 16.04 3.30
C VAL A 416 -3.67 15.27 4.49
N PHE A 417 -4.70 14.44 4.27
CA PHE A 417 -5.30 13.61 5.31
C PHE A 417 -4.25 12.71 5.97
N LEU A 418 -3.54 11.90 5.18
CA LEU A 418 -2.53 10.98 5.70
C LEU A 418 -1.31 11.68 6.31
N LEU A 419 -0.94 12.86 5.80
CA LEU A 419 0.13 13.68 6.37
C LEU A 419 -0.24 14.13 7.79
N ALA A 420 -1.46 14.63 7.98
CA ALA A 420 -1.95 15.20 9.24
C ALA A 420 -2.51 14.17 10.23
N PHE A 421 -2.87 12.97 9.77
CA PHE A 421 -3.41 11.90 10.59
C PHE A 421 -2.35 11.36 11.57
N ARG A 422 -2.71 11.31 12.86
CA ARG A 422 -1.87 10.74 13.93
C ARG A 422 -2.28 9.31 14.21
N THR A 423 -1.37 8.36 13.99
CA THR A 423 -1.63 6.95 14.20
C THR A 423 -1.46 6.59 15.67
N LYS A 424 -2.41 5.82 16.21
CA LYS A 424 -2.36 5.24 17.57
C LYS A 424 -1.91 3.79 17.54
N ASN A 425 -1.52 3.27 18.69
CA ASN A 425 -1.09 1.87 18.81
C ASN A 425 -2.15 0.91 18.25
N ARG A 426 -1.67 -0.12 17.56
CA ARG A 426 -2.49 -1.22 17.01
C ARG A 426 -3.52 -0.80 15.96
N GLN A 427 -3.66 0.49 15.62
CA GLN A 427 -4.47 0.90 14.48
C GLN A 427 -3.89 0.29 13.20
N ARG A 428 -4.77 0.08 12.21
CA ARG A 428 -4.38 -0.42 10.89
C ARG A 428 -4.71 0.62 9.85
N ILE A 429 -3.69 1.05 9.09
CA ILE A 429 -3.85 2.07 8.06
C ILE A 429 -3.60 1.44 6.70
N PHE A 430 -4.56 1.62 5.79
CA PHE A 430 -4.50 1.07 4.43
C PHE A 430 -4.43 2.19 3.42
N HIS A 431 -3.37 2.18 2.63
CA HIS A 431 -3.09 3.19 1.63
C HIS A 431 -2.16 2.62 0.55
N THR A 432 -2.14 3.25 -0.62
CA THR A 432 -1.09 3.08 -1.61
C THR A 432 -0.89 4.37 -2.39
N THR A 433 0.36 4.85 -2.50
CA THR A 433 0.75 5.92 -3.44
C THR A 433 1.41 5.36 -4.70
N ALA A 434 1.78 4.07 -4.72
CA ALA A 434 2.72 3.56 -5.71
C ALA A 434 2.14 3.56 -7.12
N LEU A 435 0.89 3.12 -7.27
CA LEU A 435 0.15 3.22 -8.52
C LEU A 435 -0.69 4.51 -8.61
N GLY A 436 -1.21 4.98 -7.47
CA GLY A 436 -2.10 6.15 -7.41
C GLY A 436 -3.43 5.96 -8.15
N ALA A 437 -3.96 4.73 -8.18
CA ALA A 437 -5.17 4.39 -8.93
C ALA A 437 -6.46 4.89 -8.26
N MET A 438 -7.14 5.89 -8.86
CA MET A 438 -8.49 6.28 -8.46
C MET A 438 -9.44 5.06 -8.46
N GLY A 439 -10.43 5.06 -7.56
CA GLY A 439 -11.31 3.90 -7.35
C GLY A 439 -10.77 2.88 -6.35
N PHE A 440 -9.67 3.18 -5.64
CA PHE A 440 -9.06 2.27 -4.66
C PHE A 440 -9.82 2.19 -3.33
N GLY A 441 -10.23 3.33 -2.75
CA GLY A 441 -10.64 3.41 -1.35
C GLY A 441 -11.82 2.51 -1.01
N LEU A 442 -12.88 2.53 -1.82
CA LEU A 442 -14.08 1.75 -1.57
C LEU A 442 -13.84 0.22 -1.65
N PRO A 443 -13.24 -0.35 -2.73
CA PRO A 443 -12.88 -1.78 -2.73
C PRO A 443 -11.86 -2.17 -1.66
N ALA A 444 -10.89 -1.30 -1.34
CA ALA A 444 -9.95 -1.53 -0.26
C ALA A 444 -10.66 -1.67 1.09
N ALA A 445 -11.68 -0.83 1.33
CA ALA A 445 -12.52 -0.90 2.51
C ALA A 445 -13.39 -2.17 2.58
N ILE A 446 -13.76 -2.77 1.45
CA ILE A 446 -14.40 -4.10 1.43
C ILE A 446 -13.40 -5.16 1.92
N GLY A 447 -12.22 -5.21 1.30
CA GLY A 447 -11.19 -6.21 1.63
C GLY A 447 -10.71 -6.14 3.08
N ALA A 448 -10.28 -4.95 3.52
CA ALA A 448 -9.83 -4.73 4.89
C ALA A 448 -11.00 -4.74 5.89
N GLY A 449 -12.18 -4.24 5.49
CA GLY A 449 -13.35 -4.14 6.35
C GLY A 449 -13.95 -5.48 6.73
N ILE A 450 -13.87 -6.50 5.88
CA ILE A 450 -14.25 -7.88 6.27
C ILE A 450 -13.41 -8.36 7.46
N VAL A 451 -12.10 -8.08 7.45
CA VAL A 451 -11.19 -8.46 8.56
C VAL A 451 -11.44 -7.60 9.79
N GLY A 452 -11.69 -6.30 9.60
CA GLY A 452 -12.02 -5.38 10.70
C GLY A 452 -13.37 -5.71 11.37
N ALA A 453 -14.37 -6.12 10.59
CA ALA A 453 -15.71 -6.43 11.10
C ALA A 453 -15.73 -7.73 11.93
N ASP A 454 -14.86 -8.69 11.61
CA ASP A 454 -14.63 -9.89 12.43
C ASP A 454 -14.02 -9.52 13.81
N GLN A 455 -13.45 -8.31 13.97
CA GLN A 455 -12.91 -7.80 15.23
C GLN A 455 -13.94 -6.90 15.94
N SER A 456 -14.68 -7.45 16.89
CA SER A 456 -15.79 -6.74 17.55
C SER A 456 -15.40 -5.37 18.11
N GLY A 457 -16.21 -4.35 17.84
CA GLY A 457 -16.10 -3.02 18.45
C GLY A 457 -15.09 -2.07 17.81
N ARG A 458 -14.51 -2.42 16.65
CA ARG A 458 -13.62 -1.53 15.90
C ARG A 458 -14.37 -0.64 14.93
N ASN A 459 -13.99 0.63 14.85
CA ASN A 459 -14.42 1.48 13.75
C ASN A 459 -13.66 1.10 12.49
N ILE A 460 -14.38 1.09 11.36
CA ILE A 460 -13.82 0.88 10.03
C ILE A 460 -14.15 2.12 9.22
N VAL A 461 -13.15 2.97 9.03
CA VAL A 461 -13.31 4.26 8.34
C VAL A 461 -12.65 4.18 6.97
N CYS A 462 -13.28 4.76 5.96
CA CYS A 462 -12.69 5.00 4.66
C CYS A 462 -12.76 6.49 4.32
N VAL A 463 -11.61 7.14 4.17
CA VAL A 463 -11.52 8.53 3.72
C VAL A 463 -11.09 8.55 2.25
N ASP A 464 -11.99 8.98 1.36
CA ASP A 464 -11.74 9.00 -0.09
C ASP A 464 -12.11 10.38 -0.68
N GLY A 465 -11.55 10.73 -1.83
CA GLY A 465 -11.97 11.92 -2.56
C GLY A 465 -13.25 11.64 -3.36
N ASP A 466 -14.11 12.64 -3.53
CA ASP A 466 -15.31 12.59 -4.39
C ASP A 466 -15.04 11.98 -5.78
N GLY A 467 -13.98 12.44 -6.45
CA GLY A 467 -13.56 11.90 -7.74
C GLY A 467 -13.08 10.45 -7.68
N GLY A 468 -12.30 10.10 -6.66
CA GLY A 468 -11.77 8.75 -6.46
C GLY A 468 -12.87 7.73 -6.15
N PHE A 469 -13.82 8.12 -5.30
CA PHE A 469 -14.95 7.31 -4.87
C PHE A 469 -15.86 6.89 -6.03
N GLN A 470 -16.01 7.76 -7.04
CA GLN A 470 -16.88 7.55 -8.19
C GLN A 470 -16.45 6.37 -9.08
N PHE A 471 -15.16 6.01 -9.13
CA PHE A 471 -14.62 5.00 -10.07
C PHE A 471 -15.08 3.57 -9.75
N ASN A 472 -15.40 3.27 -8.48
CA ASN A 472 -15.93 1.97 -8.05
C ASN A 472 -17.20 2.12 -7.20
N ILE A 473 -17.98 3.19 -7.41
CA ILE A 473 -19.17 3.51 -6.60
C ILE A 473 -20.24 2.40 -6.63
N GLN A 474 -20.26 1.57 -7.68
CA GLN A 474 -21.17 0.42 -7.78
C GLN A 474 -21.02 -0.55 -6.61
N GLU A 475 -19.83 -0.64 -6.03
CA GLU A 475 -19.51 -1.53 -4.91
C GLU A 475 -20.16 -1.11 -3.58
N LEU A 476 -20.86 0.05 -3.54
CA LEU A 476 -21.83 0.33 -2.48
C LEU A 476 -22.88 -0.78 -2.36
N GLU A 477 -23.26 -1.44 -3.47
CA GLU A 477 -24.09 -2.64 -3.43
C GLU A 477 -23.43 -3.74 -2.60
N THR A 478 -22.14 -4.02 -2.86
CA THR A 478 -21.38 -5.05 -2.15
C THR A 478 -21.30 -4.76 -0.66
N VAL A 479 -21.00 -3.51 -0.28
CA VAL A 479 -21.00 -3.07 1.12
C VAL A 479 -22.37 -3.30 1.77
N ARG A 480 -23.45 -2.90 1.10
CA ARG A 480 -24.82 -3.04 1.61
C ARG A 480 -25.23 -4.51 1.76
N ARG A 481 -24.94 -5.35 0.76
CA ARG A 481 -25.29 -6.77 0.76
C ARG A 481 -24.54 -7.54 1.85
N LEU A 482 -23.27 -7.21 2.07
CA LEU A 482 -22.45 -7.81 3.12
C LEU A 482 -22.66 -7.16 4.50
N GLN A 483 -23.46 -6.08 4.57
CA GLN A 483 -23.69 -5.29 5.78
C GLN A 483 -22.40 -4.83 6.47
N LEU A 484 -21.35 -4.54 5.69
CA LEU A 484 -20.06 -4.11 6.25
C LEU A 484 -20.23 -2.75 6.93
N PRO A 485 -19.85 -2.57 8.21
CA PRO A 485 -20.12 -1.36 8.98
C PRO A 485 -19.12 -0.23 8.66
N VAL A 486 -18.75 -0.05 7.39
CA VAL A 486 -17.77 0.95 6.95
C VAL A 486 -18.38 2.35 6.99
N LYS A 487 -17.62 3.29 7.56
CA LYS A 487 -17.95 4.72 7.59
C LYS A 487 -17.15 5.43 6.50
N PHE A 488 -17.81 5.78 5.41
CA PHE A 488 -17.17 6.50 4.32
C PHE A 488 -17.25 8.00 4.60
N PHE A 489 -16.11 8.68 4.62
CA PHE A 489 -16.02 10.13 4.61
C PHE A 489 -15.46 10.55 3.25
N VAL A 490 -16.32 11.13 2.42
CA VAL A 490 -15.99 11.53 1.05
C VAL A 490 -15.60 12.99 1.07
N LEU A 491 -14.32 13.28 0.84
CA LEU A 491 -13.76 14.63 0.75
C LEU A 491 -14.21 15.27 -0.57
N ASN A 492 -15.23 16.10 -0.50
CA ASN A 492 -15.87 16.74 -1.64
C ASN A 492 -15.29 18.14 -1.88
N ASN A 493 -14.40 18.22 -2.87
CA ASN A 493 -13.82 19.47 -3.38
C ASN A 493 -14.34 19.82 -4.79
N GLU A 494 -15.52 19.28 -5.13
CA GLU A 494 -16.26 19.55 -6.36
C GLU A 494 -15.49 19.19 -7.64
N GLY A 495 -14.73 18.09 -7.62
CA GLY A 495 -14.04 17.57 -8.81
C GLY A 495 -12.64 17.04 -8.55
N TYR A 496 -11.73 17.26 -9.49
CA TYR A 496 -10.36 16.75 -9.43
C TYR A 496 -9.40 17.82 -8.94
N GLY A 497 -9.45 18.14 -7.64
CA GLY A 497 -8.65 19.19 -7.01
C GLY A 497 -7.14 19.11 -7.32
N SER A 498 -6.53 17.92 -7.33
CA SER A 498 -5.11 17.77 -7.68
C SER A 498 -4.79 18.16 -9.13
N ILE A 499 -5.71 17.89 -10.06
CA ILE A 499 -5.57 18.25 -11.47
C ILE A 499 -5.79 19.74 -11.66
N ARG A 500 -6.81 20.29 -10.98
CA ARG A 500 -7.08 21.73 -10.92
C ARG A 500 -5.86 22.50 -10.42
N ALA A 501 -5.27 22.08 -9.30
CA ALA A 501 -4.07 22.70 -8.73
C ALA A 501 -2.86 22.63 -9.69
N SER A 502 -2.64 21.46 -10.31
CA SER A 502 -1.52 21.27 -11.24
C SER A 502 -1.67 22.11 -12.50
N GLN A 503 -2.85 22.09 -13.14
CA GLN A 503 -3.11 22.88 -14.34
C GLN A 503 -3.02 24.38 -14.05
N THR A 504 -3.55 24.84 -12.92
CA THR A 504 -3.46 26.25 -12.50
C THR A 504 -2.01 26.67 -12.28
N THR A 505 -1.21 25.83 -11.61
CA THR A 505 0.19 26.15 -11.29
C THR A 505 1.06 26.27 -12.55
N PHE A 506 0.88 25.38 -13.53
CA PHE A 506 1.77 25.33 -14.70
C PHE A 506 1.22 26.06 -15.94
N PHE A 507 -0.10 26.22 -16.05
CA PHE A 507 -0.77 26.73 -17.27
C PHE A 507 -1.77 27.87 -16.99
N GLY A 508 -1.92 28.31 -15.74
CA GLY A 508 -2.84 29.39 -15.38
C GLY A 508 -4.31 29.01 -15.61
N GLU A 509 -5.04 29.85 -16.33
CA GLU A 509 -6.50 29.68 -16.53
C GLU A 509 -6.88 28.56 -17.52
N CYS A 510 -5.92 28.05 -18.30
CA CYS A 510 -6.14 26.99 -19.30
C CYS A 510 -6.35 25.62 -18.64
N ARG A 511 -7.57 25.35 -18.19
CA ARG A 511 -7.95 24.12 -17.48
C ARG A 511 -8.92 23.24 -18.28
N ILE A 512 -8.89 21.92 -18.05
CA ILE A 512 -9.81 20.94 -18.66
C ILE A 512 -10.08 19.77 -17.72
N GLY A 513 -11.35 19.33 -17.66
CA GLY A 513 -11.74 18.06 -17.05
C GLY A 513 -11.51 17.96 -15.54
N CYS A 514 -11.46 19.08 -14.81
CA CYS A 514 -11.20 19.07 -13.37
C CYS A 514 -12.37 19.56 -12.51
N ASP A 515 -13.36 20.24 -13.11
CA ASP A 515 -14.53 20.80 -12.44
C ASP A 515 -15.64 21.10 -13.45
N SER A 516 -16.80 21.58 -12.97
CA SER A 516 -17.97 21.85 -13.82
C SER A 516 -17.71 22.92 -14.87
N ALA A 517 -16.85 23.90 -14.57
CA ALA A 517 -16.46 24.95 -15.50
C ALA A 517 -15.60 24.42 -16.66
N THR A 518 -14.98 23.25 -16.47
CA THR A 518 -14.07 22.61 -17.43
C THR A 518 -14.64 21.30 -18.01
N GLY A 519 -15.95 21.08 -17.86
CA GLY A 519 -16.69 19.98 -18.48
C GLY A 519 -16.77 18.69 -17.66
N GLN A 520 -16.30 18.68 -16.41
CA GLN A 520 -16.40 17.51 -15.52
C GLN A 520 -17.41 17.77 -14.41
N THR A 521 -18.35 16.85 -14.20
CA THR A 521 -19.28 16.89 -13.06
C THR A 521 -19.27 15.56 -12.34
N LEU A 522 -19.62 15.56 -11.05
CA LEU A 522 -19.80 14.37 -10.23
C LEU A 522 -21.23 14.37 -9.67
N PRO A 523 -21.89 13.21 -9.53
CA PRO A 523 -23.22 13.14 -8.94
C PRO A 523 -23.19 13.48 -7.43
N ASP A 524 -24.34 13.83 -6.86
CA ASP A 524 -24.48 13.91 -5.39
C ASP A 524 -24.29 12.51 -4.81
N VAL A 525 -23.16 12.31 -4.12
CA VAL A 525 -22.73 11.02 -3.59
C VAL A 525 -23.74 10.44 -2.59
N ARG A 526 -24.46 11.30 -1.86
CA ARG A 526 -25.47 10.86 -0.89
C ARG A 526 -26.69 10.30 -1.62
N ARG A 527 -27.18 10.98 -2.65
CA ARG A 527 -28.31 10.48 -3.45
C ARG A 527 -27.99 9.15 -4.13
N VAL A 528 -26.73 8.96 -4.55
CA VAL A 528 -26.28 7.66 -5.09
C VAL A 528 -26.24 6.60 -3.99
N ALA A 529 -25.70 6.90 -2.81
CA ALA A 529 -25.67 5.98 -1.69
C ALA A 529 -27.08 5.58 -1.19
N GLU A 530 -28.01 6.53 -1.13
CA GLU A 530 -29.43 6.30 -0.83
C GLU A 530 -30.07 5.34 -1.85
N ALA A 531 -29.71 5.44 -3.13
CA ALA A 531 -30.21 4.52 -4.16
C ALA A 531 -29.75 3.06 -3.94
N TYR A 532 -28.61 2.85 -3.28
CA TYR A 532 -28.15 1.52 -2.82
C TYR A 532 -28.72 1.12 -1.45
N GLY A 533 -29.46 2.01 -0.79
CA GLY A 533 -30.02 1.78 0.54
C GLY A 533 -29.01 1.93 1.68
N ILE A 534 -27.98 2.75 1.50
CA ILE A 534 -26.98 3.08 2.53
C ILE A 534 -27.34 4.41 3.19
N ALA A 535 -27.13 4.51 4.50
CA ALA A 535 -27.35 5.75 5.24
C ALA A 535 -26.42 6.87 4.75
N THR A 536 -26.86 8.11 4.90
CA THR A 536 -26.09 9.28 4.47
C THR A 536 -26.04 10.35 5.53
N ASP A 537 -24.96 11.13 5.53
CA ASP A 537 -24.81 12.34 6.34
C ASP A 537 -24.04 13.39 5.53
N VAL A 538 -23.97 14.62 6.05
CA VAL A 538 -23.18 15.70 5.45
C VAL A 538 -22.50 16.51 6.54
N ILE A 539 -21.23 16.82 6.33
CA ILE A 539 -20.47 17.78 7.12
C ILE A 539 -20.18 18.97 6.21
N GLN A 540 -20.96 20.04 6.38
CA GLN A 540 -20.88 21.23 5.52
C GLN A 540 -19.70 22.13 5.89
N ASP A 541 -19.39 22.21 7.18
CA ASP A 541 -18.34 23.06 7.73
C ASP A 541 -17.82 22.48 9.04
N GLN A 542 -16.80 23.12 9.61
CA GLN A 542 -16.12 22.61 10.79
C GLN A 542 -16.58 23.19 12.13
N ARG A 543 -17.71 23.92 12.19
CA ARG A 543 -18.20 24.52 13.45
C ARG A 543 -18.47 23.47 14.54
N ASN A 544 -18.95 22.29 14.15
CA ASN A 544 -19.31 21.19 15.04
C ASN A 544 -18.57 19.89 14.69
N LEU A 545 -17.39 20.00 14.08
CA LEU A 545 -16.69 18.90 13.40
C LEU A 545 -16.54 17.64 14.25
N GLU A 546 -16.12 17.77 15.51
CA GLU A 546 -15.94 16.61 16.40
C GLU A 546 -17.27 15.88 16.63
N SER A 547 -18.33 16.62 16.97
CA SER A 547 -19.65 16.03 17.21
C SER A 547 -20.27 15.43 15.94
N ASP A 548 -20.00 16.02 14.78
CA ASP A 548 -20.48 15.50 13.50
C ASP A 548 -19.77 14.19 13.13
N ILE A 549 -18.45 14.12 13.27
CA ILE A 549 -17.69 12.88 13.04
C ILE A 549 -18.17 11.79 14.01
N ARG A 550 -18.33 12.09 15.30
CA ARG A 550 -18.85 11.13 16.29
C ARG A 550 -20.26 10.63 15.93
N ARG A 551 -21.13 11.50 15.43
CA ARG A 551 -22.48 11.11 14.96
C ARG A 551 -22.41 10.12 13.80
N VAL A 552 -21.57 10.40 12.80
CA VAL A 552 -21.36 9.50 11.65
C VAL A 552 -20.84 8.14 12.11
N LEU A 553 -19.81 8.11 12.97
CA LEU A 553 -19.25 6.88 13.51
C LEU A 553 -20.28 6.05 14.31
N ALA A 554 -21.14 6.73 15.08
CA ALA A 554 -22.18 6.10 15.90
C ALA A 554 -23.36 5.54 15.08
N THR A 555 -23.50 5.89 13.80
CA THR A 555 -24.60 5.38 12.97
C THR A 555 -24.46 3.88 12.76
N PRO A 556 -25.47 3.04 13.02
CA PRO A 556 -25.39 1.60 12.77
C PRO A 556 -25.22 1.25 11.28
N GLY A 557 -24.41 0.23 10.97
CA GLY A 557 -24.19 -0.24 9.60
C GLY A 557 -23.34 0.71 8.75
N PRO A 558 -23.32 0.54 7.42
CA PRO A 558 -22.58 1.44 6.53
C PRO A 558 -23.22 2.83 6.44
N ILE A 559 -22.39 3.86 6.28
CA ILE A 559 -22.83 5.24 6.04
C ILE A 559 -21.87 5.94 5.07
N VAL A 560 -22.41 6.78 4.19
CA VAL A 560 -21.66 7.70 3.35
C VAL A 560 -21.87 9.13 3.81
N CYS A 561 -20.82 9.73 4.37
CA CYS A 561 -20.79 11.12 4.79
C CYS A 561 -20.10 11.98 3.71
N ASP A 562 -20.84 12.92 3.13
CA ASP A 562 -20.31 13.93 2.22
C ASP A 562 -19.66 15.06 3.05
N VAL A 563 -18.34 15.24 2.93
CA VAL A 563 -17.58 16.23 3.69
C VAL A 563 -17.18 17.36 2.74
N HIS A 564 -17.78 18.54 2.92
CA HIS A 564 -17.51 19.70 2.06
C HIS A 564 -16.20 20.34 2.47
N VAL A 565 -15.13 19.94 1.79
CA VAL A 565 -13.78 20.42 2.10
C VAL A 565 -13.43 21.66 1.29
N GLU A 566 -12.44 22.41 1.76
CA GLU A 566 -11.84 23.53 1.03
C GLU A 566 -11.45 23.09 -0.40
N LEU A 567 -11.87 23.87 -1.41
CA LEU A 567 -11.77 23.46 -2.82
C LEU A 567 -10.32 23.34 -3.28
N ASP A 568 -9.49 24.31 -2.92
CA ASP A 568 -8.11 24.45 -3.39
C ASP A 568 -7.14 24.49 -2.20
N GLU A 569 -7.39 23.66 -1.19
CA GLU A 569 -6.51 23.58 -0.02
C GLU A 569 -5.10 23.17 -0.44
N ILE A 570 -4.13 23.97 -0.01
CA ILE A 570 -2.75 23.83 -0.43
C ILE A 570 -2.11 22.64 0.28
N ARG A 571 -1.51 21.73 -0.50
CA ARG A 571 -0.69 20.64 0.02
C ARG A 571 0.67 21.13 0.53
N GLN A 572 0.88 21.09 1.84
CA GLN A 572 2.12 21.49 2.50
C GLN A 572 2.38 20.76 3.84
N PRO A 573 3.64 20.65 4.30
CA PRO A 573 4.88 20.98 3.58
C PRO A 573 5.19 20.01 2.44
N ARG A 574 5.87 20.50 1.40
CA ARG A 574 6.24 19.68 0.23
C ARG A 574 7.57 20.09 -0.38
N LEU A 575 8.22 19.14 -1.06
CA LEU A 575 9.43 19.40 -1.83
C LEU A 575 9.08 20.31 -2.99
N SER A 576 9.89 21.34 -3.17
CA SER A 576 9.78 22.21 -4.32
C SER A 576 10.69 21.71 -5.42
N SER A 577 10.17 21.66 -6.65
CA SER A 577 10.96 21.39 -7.85
C SER A 577 10.85 22.57 -8.79
N MET A 578 11.95 22.89 -9.48
CA MET A 578 12.03 23.95 -10.47
C MET A 578 12.32 23.34 -11.83
N GLN A 579 11.58 23.78 -12.84
CA GLN A 579 11.90 23.48 -14.23
C GLN A 579 13.03 24.40 -14.69
N ARG A 580 14.09 23.82 -15.24
CA ARG A 580 15.20 24.53 -15.87
C ARG A 580 14.81 24.99 -17.28
N PRO A 581 15.53 25.97 -17.87
CA PRO A 581 15.27 26.43 -19.24
C PRO A 581 15.34 25.34 -20.32
N ASP A 582 16.06 24.25 -20.07
CA ASP A 582 16.17 23.08 -20.96
C ASP A 582 15.01 22.07 -20.82
N GLY A 583 14.04 22.38 -19.95
CA GLY A 583 12.86 21.55 -19.67
C GLY A 583 13.08 20.47 -18.62
N SER A 584 14.32 20.25 -18.16
CA SER A 584 14.62 19.32 -17.06
C SER A 584 14.14 19.87 -15.71
N PHE A 585 13.91 18.99 -14.73
CA PHE A 585 13.50 19.40 -13.39
C PHE A 585 14.61 19.13 -12.38
N VAL A 586 14.79 20.06 -11.44
CA VAL A 586 15.61 19.84 -10.25
C VAL A 586 14.80 20.10 -9.01
N SER A 587 14.88 19.16 -8.08
CA SER A 587 14.26 19.27 -6.76
C SER A 587 15.23 19.89 -5.77
N LYS A 588 14.71 20.73 -4.88
CA LYS A 588 15.46 21.20 -3.72
C LYS A 588 15.84 20.02 -2.81
N PRO A 589 16.83 20.18 -1.91
CA PRO A 589 17.11 19.21 -0.86
C PRO A 589 15.91 18.95 0.04
N LEU A 590 15.78 17.73 0.58
CA LEU A 590 14.63 17.33 1.41
C LEU A 590 14.44 18.19 2.66
N GLU A 591 15.51 18.73 3.24
CA GLU A 591 15.41 19.61 4.40
C GLU A 591 14.78 20.99 4.10
N ASP A 592 14.74 21.43 2.84
CA ASP A 592 14.21 22.76 2.44
C ASP A 592 12.82 22.64 1.79
N LEU A 593 11.86 22.09 2.54
CA LEU A 593 10.47 21.99 2.09
C LEU A 593 9.81 23.37 1.97
N TRP A 594 8.92 23.53 1.00
CA TRP A 594 8.00 24.66 0.91
C TRP A 594 6.78 24.45 1.84
N PRO A 595 6.22 25.50 2.48
CA PRO A 595 6.66 26.90 2.51
C PRO A 595 8.05 27.06 3.11
N PHE A 596 8.90 27.85 2.47
CA PHE A 596 10.29 27.96 2.91
C PHE A 596 10.39 28.69 4.25
N LEU A 597 11.29 28.20 5.12
CA LEU A 597 11.65 28.93 6.34
C LEU A 597 12.49 30.15 6.00
N ASP A 598 12.53 31.10 6.95
CA ASP A 598 13.57 32.12 6.95
C ASP A 598 14.96 31.45 6.91
N ARG A 599 15.93 32.10 6.24
CA ARG A 599 17.23 31.48 6.01
C ARG A 599 18.07 31.38 7.28
N GLU A 600 17.91 32.26 8.26
CA GLU A 600 18.54 32.11 9.57
C GLU A 600 17.92 30.95 10.34
N GLU A 601 16.58 30.84 10.31
CA GLU A 601 15.86 29.73 10.95
C GLU A 601 16.23 28.38 10.31
N PHE A 602 16.26 28.29 8.98
CA PHE A 602 16.69 27.08 8.27
C PHE A 602 18.11 26.68 8.68
N ARG A 603 19.07 27.62 8.66
CA ARG A 603 20.45 27.35 9.07
C ARG A 603 20.55 26.91 10.52
N ALA A 604 19.77 27.50 11.42
CA ALA A 604 19.71 27.10 12.83
C ALA A 604 19.17 25.67 13.02
N ASN A 605 18.47 25.11 12.03
CA ASN A 605 18.03 23.72 12.02
C ASN A 605 19.09 22.75 11.51
N MET A 606 20.12 23.20 10.80
CA MET A 606 21.10 22.31 10.18
C MET A 606 22.32 22.07 11.08
N LEU A 607 22.63 20.80 11.33
CA LEU A 607 23.80 20.29 12.06
C LEU A 607 24.94 19.88 11.12
N ILE A 608 24.70 19.96 9.82
CA ILE A 608 25.62 19.60 8.74
C ILE A 608 25.68 20.74 7.73
N PRO A 609 26.73 20.81 6.87
CA PRO A 609 26.80 21.81 5.83
C PRO A 609 25.56 21.79 4.93
N ILE A 610 24.98 22.97 4.70
CA ILE A 610 23.84 23.14 3.78
C ILE A 610 24.31 22.96 2.34
N ILE A 611 23.42 22.46 1.47
CA ILE A 611 23.65 22.51 0.04
C ILE A 611 23.33 23.93 -0.40
N GLU A 612 24.34 24.70 -0.80
CA GLU A 612 24.15 26.01 -1.41
C GLU A 612 23.56 25.83 -2.82
N GLU A 613 22.60 26.68 -3.16
CA GLU A 613 21.89 26.64 -4.46
C GLU A 613 22.57 27.47 -5.54
#